data_AF-A0A6P6N4A7-F1
#
_entry.id   AF-A0A6P6N4A7-F1
#
_cell.length_a   1.000
_cell.length_b   1.000
_cell.length_c   1.000
_cell.angle_alpha   90.00
_cell.angle_beta   90.00
_cell.angle_gamma   90.00
#
_symmetry.space_group_name_H-M   'P 1'
#
loop_
_entity.id
_entity.type
_entity.pdbx_description
1 polymer ?
#
loop_
_entity_poly.entity_id
_entity_poly.type
_entity_poly.pdbx_seq_one_letter_code
_entity_poly.pdbx_strand_id
1 'polypeptide(L)'
;MIDSRDRILILHIPISLIISFTTLSIYLLCYTFSYITTIFTDEENEVPEQSVGPESNPDASYPDTAPAASCESEKGVQASVDESPVDNLLKRIEALEQERDFLRHTLASVCGKEKKKKKKKKDTSSESDELNSSSSSSSSSLPSSSLEDERCSKKKSKKKRTQKNRSRSAFSSSAVRAKCPDDVLKRYKKVLRAFKKEGSMTRAFIKVGVDRNTLALTAVVAEIQIISPEFFRSIPQFQPQQEKLFDFALRCSEALTTEMKASITSGKKSGKLLPIKYKFR
;
A
#
# COMPACT_ATOMS: atom_id res chain seq x y z
N MET A 1 8.80 -28.09 -75.97
CA MET A 1 7.59 -28.79 -75.49
C MET A 1 7.73 -29.05 -74.01
N ILE A 2 7.33 -28.08 -73.18
CA ILE A 2 7.03 -28.28 -71.75
C ILE A 2 5.75 -27.47 -71.51
N ASP A 3 4.78 -28.13 -70.91
CA ASP A 3 3.34 -27.85 -70.93
C ASP A 3 2.97 -26.75 -69.91
N SER A 4 2.41 -25.63 -70.37
CA SER A 4 1.96 -24.50 -69.53
C SER A 4 0.56 -24.73 -68.94
N ARG A 5 0.31 -25.89 -68.33
CA ARG A 5 -1.03 -26.28 -67.86
C ARG A 5 -1.10 -26.63 -66.38
N ASP A 6 -0.33 -25.94 -65.55
CA ASP A 6 -0.61 -25.86 -64.12
C ASP A 6 -1.82 -24.95 -63.89
N ARG A 7 -2.97 -25.63 -63.98
CA ARG A 7 -4.30 -25.13 -63.68
C ARG A 7 -4.31 -24.66 -62.23
N ILE A 8 -4.36 -23.33 -62.08
CA ILE A 8 -4.83 -22.65 -60.89
C ILE A 8 -6.21 -23.24 -60.54
N LEU A 9 -6.23 -24.17 -59.58
CA LEU A 9 -7.45 -24.61 -58.92
C LEU A 9 -7.89 -23.48 -57.97
N ILE A 10 -8.51 -22.44 -58.53
CA ILE A 10 -9.34 -21.54 -57.74
C ILE A 10 -10.50 -22.40 -57.25
N LEU A 11 -10.39 -22.84 -55.99
CA LEU A 11 -11.48 -23.34 -55.19
C LEU A 11 -12.64 -22.36 -55.34
N HIS A 12 -13.65 -22.76 -56.12
CA HIS A 12 -14.85 -21.98 -56.34
C HIS A 12 -15.70 -22.07 -55.06
N ILE A 13 -15.26 -21.34 -54.02
CA ILE A 13 -16.01 -21.22 -52.78
C ILE A 13 -17.29 -20.49 -53.14
N PRO A 14 -18.47 -21.12 -52.98
CA PRO A 14 -19.72 -20.48 -53.35
C PRO A 14 -19.87 -19.21 -52.51
N ILE A 15 -20.14 -18.08 -53.18
CA ILE A 15 -20.26 -16.75 -52.57
C ILE A 15 -21.29 -16.75 -51.42
N SER A 16 -22.30 -17.63 -51.49
CA SER A 16 -23.28 -17.86 -50.42
C SER A 16 -22.66 -18.33 -49.10
N LEU A 17 -21.56 -19.09 -49.13
CA LEU A 17 -20.84 -19.57 -47.94
C LEU A 17 -20.01 -18.46 -47.29
N ILE A 18 -19.50 -17.52 -48.10
CA ILE A 18 -18.74 -16.37 -47.61
C ILE A 18 -19.69 -15.40 -46.92
N ILE A 19 -20.84 -15.12 -47.52
CA ILE A 19 -21.87 -14.24 -46.94
C ILE A 19 -22.39 -14.83 -45.63
N SER A 20 -22.70 -16.12 -45.57
CA SER A 20 -23.19 -16.76 -44.33
C SER A 20 -22.14 -16.77 -43.21
N PHE A 21 -20.86 -16.95 -43.54
CA PHE A 21 -19.79 -16.89 -42.54
C PHE A 21 -19.61 -15.47 -41.96
N THR A 22 -19.71 -14.44 -42.82
CA THR A 22 -19.62 -13.04 -42.36
C THR A 22 -20.82 -12.64 -41.51
N THR A 23 -22.05 -13.06 -41.85
CA THR A 23 -23.22 -12.77 -41.04
C THR A 23 -23.17 -13.48 -39.70
N LEU A 24 -22.83 -14.78 -39.66
CA LEU A 24 -22.64 -15.50 -38.39
C LEU A 24 -21.56 -14.85 -37.51
N SER A 25 -20.44 -14.43 -38.09
CA SER A 25 -19.38 -13.75 -37.34
C SER A 25 -19.85 -12.43 -36.75
N ILE A 26 -20.64 -11.64 -37.48
CA ILE A 26 -21.18 -10.36 -36.98
C ILE A 26 -22.22 -10.63 -35.87
N TYR A 27 -23.09 -11.62 -36.03
CA TYR A 27 -24.06 -12.00 -35.00
C TYR A 27 -23.38 -12.48 -33.71
N LEU A 28 -22.30 -13.27 -33.79
CA LEU A 28 -21.53 -13.68 -32.62
C LEU A 28 -20.85 -12.49 -31.93
N LEU A 29 -20.31 -11.53 -32.69
CA LEU A 29 -19.69 -10.32 -32.14
C LEU A 29 -20.74 -9.43 -31.46
N CYS A 30 -21.92 -9.26 -32.05
CA CYS A 30 -23.02 -8.51 -31.43
C CYS A 30 -23.56 -9.21 -30.18
N TYR A 31 -23.71 -10.53 -30.20
CA TYR A 31 -24.21 -11.30 -29.05
C TYR A 31 -23.23 -11.26 -27.87
N THR A 32 -21.93 -11.43 -28.14
CA THR A 32 -20.89 -11.32 -27.11
C THR A 32 -20.78 -9.89 -26.56
N PHE A 33 -20.92 -8.86 -27.40
CA PHE A 33 -20.94 -7.48 -26.94
C PHE A 33 -22.16 -7.20 -26.06
N SER A 34 -23.36 -7.62 -26.46
CA SER A 34 -24.56 -7.48 -25.63
C SER A 34 -24.43 -8.21 -24.30
N TYR A 35 -23.95 -9.45 -24.30
CA TYR A 35 -23.76 -10.26 -23.09
C TYR A 35 -22.74 -9.66 -22.12
N ILE A 36 -21.62 -9.14 -22.63
CA ILE A 36 -20.61 -8.44 -21.81
C ILE A 36 -21.20 -7.15 -21.22
N THR A 37 -22.06 -6.45 -21.96
CA THR A 37 -22.69 -5.21 -21.48
C THR A 37 -23.67 -5.50 -20.33
N THR A 38 -24.46 -6.58 -20.43
CA THR A 38 -25.37 -7.03 -19.36
C THR A 38 -24.63 -7.43 -18.09
N ILE A 39 -23.51 -8.16 -18.20
CA ILE A 39 -22.70 -8.55 -17.01
C ILE A 39 -22.15 -7.33 -16.26
N PHE A 40 -21.95 -6.20 -16.93
CA PHE A 40 -21.35 -5.01 -16.31
C PHE A 40 -22.39 -4.07 -15.65
N THR A 41 -23.69 -4.30 -15.87
CA THR A 41 -24.77 -3.42 -15.39
C THR A 41 -25.53 -3.94 -14.17
N ASP A 42 -25.30 -5.17 -13.71
CA ASP A 42 -26.08 -5.80 -12.62
C ASP A 42 -25.50 -5.61 -11.20
N GLU A 43 -24.52 -4.73 -10.97
CA GLU A 43 -23.94 -4.47 -9.63
C GLU A 43 -24.32 -3.10 -9.05
N GLU A 44 -25.56 -2.64 -9.24
CA GLU A 44 -26.12 -1.51 -8.49
C GLU A 44 -27.62 -1.73 -8.24
N ASN A 45 -27.96 -2.53 -7.23
CA ASN A 45 -29.17 -2.29 -6.46
C ASN A 45 -29.10 -2.94 -5.07
N GLU A 46 -29.74 -2.27 -4.11
CA GLU A 46 -29.96 -2.61 -2.69
C GLU A 46 -28.99 -1.99 -1.67
N VAL A 47 -29.28 -0.74 -1.27
CA VAL A 47 -29.31 -0.38 0.15
C VAL A 47 -30.61 0.40 0.42
N PRO A 48 -31.49 -0.07 1.32
CA PRO A 48 -32.71 0.64 1.66
C PRO A 48 -32.41 1.83 2.57
N GLU A 49 -33.04 2.97 2.27
CA GLU A 49 -33.11 4.11 3.19
C GLU A 49 -33.90 3.73 4.44
N GLN A 50 -33.26 3.81 5.61
CA GLN A 50 -33.94 3.91 6.89
C GLN A 50 -33.98 5.38 7.32
N SER A 51 -35.21 5.87 7.37
CA SER A 51 -35.66 7.09 8.02
C SER A 51 -35.53 6.97 9.55
N VAL A 52 -34.94 7.98 10.19
CA VAL A 52 -35.12 8.23 11.62
C VAL A 52 -35.26 9.74 11.80
N GLY A 53 -36.39 10.14 12.37
CA GLY A 53 -36.85 11.52 12.49
C GLY A 53 -36.11 12.35 13.56
N PRO A 54 -36.45 13.65 13.66
CA PRO A 54 -35.88 14.54 14.66
C PRO A 54 -36.71 14.50 15.95
N GLU A 55 -36.14 13.98 17.04
CA GLU A 55 -36.66 14.20 18.39
C GLU A 55 -35.81 15.25 19.14
N SER A 56 -36.51 16.33 19.46
CA SER A 56 -36.39 17.27 20.57
C SER A 56 -35.27 17.10 21.60
N ASN A 57 -34.42 18.12 21.70
CA ASN A 57 -33.78 18.54 22.95
C ASN A 57 -34.75 19.45 23.74
N PRO A 58 -34.96 19.21 25.03
CA PRO A 58 -35.30 20.27 25.96
C PRO A 58 -34.12 20.59 26.89
N ASP A 59 -33.80 21.88 26.94
CA ASP A 59 -33.05 22.55 27.99
C ASP A 59 -33.50 22.09 29.39
N ALA A 60 -32.55 21.72 30.23
CA ALA A 60 -32.76 21.61 31.67
C ALA A 60 -31.59 22.26 32.41
N SER A 61 -31.81 23.53 32.71
CA SER A 61 -31.11 24.37 33.67
C SER A 61 -31.01 23.70 35.05
N TYR A 62 -29.80 23.55 35.57
CA TYR A 62 -29.54 23.28 37.00
C TYR A 62 -29.61 24.61 37.79
N PRO A 63 -30.38 24.69 38.88
CA PRO A 63 -30.08 25.59 39.97
C PRO A 63 -29.42 24.85 41.14
N ASP A 64 -28.27 25.41 41.51
CA ASP A 64 -27.79 25.80 42.83
C ASP A 64 -28.21 25.06 44.12
N THR A 65 -27.23 25.03 45.02
CA THR A 65 -27.07 24.16 46.18
C THR A 65 -27.55 24.82 47.49
N ALA A 66 -28.12 24.00 48.39
CA ALA A 66 -28.33 24.19 49.84
C ALA A 66 -29.50 25.12 50.29
N PRO A 67 -30.09 24.93 51.50
CA PRO A 67 -29.50 24.33 52.72
C PRO A 67 -30.38 23.41 53.61
N ALA A 68 -29.67 22.70 54.52
CA ALA A 68 -29.96 22.32 55.91
C ALA A 68 -31.27 21.58 56.30
N ALA A 69 -31.13 20.38 56.92
CA ALA A 69 -31.36 20.12 58.36
C ALA A 69 -31.68 18.63 58.68
N SER A 70 -30.90 18.08 59.62
CA SER A 70 -31.25 17.20 60.76
C SER A 70 -31.99 15.86 60.58
N CYS A 71 -31.34 14.76 61.02
CA CYS A 71 -31.68 13.97 62.22
C CYS A 71 -31.30 12.48 62.08
N GLU A 72 -30.78 11.95 63.20
CA GLU A 72 -30.25 10.61 63.43
C GLU A 72 -31.37 9.54 63.54
N SER A 73 -31.08 8.28 63.21
CA SER A 73 -31.30 7.11 64.09
C SER A 73 -31.01 5.75 63.41
N GLU A 74 -30.11 4.99 64.05
CA GLU A 74 -30.23 3.57 64.47
C GLU A 74 -30.51 2.44 63.45
N LYS A 75 -29.45 1.65 63.22
CA LYS A 75 -29.36 0.16 63.14
C LYS A 75 -30.45 -0.66 62.41
N GLY A 76 -30.02 -1.29 61.32
CA GLY A 76 -30.57 -2.57 60.82
C GLY A 76 -29.46 -3.39 60.16
N VAL A 77 -29.12 -4.53 60.75
CA VAL A 77 -28.10 -5.47 60.24
C VAL A 77 -28.62 -6.11 58.95
N GLN A 78 -27.96 -5.82 57.83
CA GLN A 78 -28.00 -6.64 56.62
C GLN A 78 -26.56 -6.93 56.21
N ALA A 79 -26.20 -8.20 56.22
CA ALA A 79 -24.97 -8.68 55.62
C ALA A 79 -25.12 -8.62 54.08
N SER A 80 -25.00 -7.42 53.50
CA SER A 80 -24.56 -7.26 52.13
C SER A 80 -23.04 -7.18 52.17
N VAL A 81 -22.37 -8.00 51.38
CA VAL A 81 -20.96 -7.79 51.09
C VAL A 81 -20.90 -6.49 50.30
N ASP A 82 -20.80 -5.38 51.01
CA ASP A 82 -20.43 -4.08 50.45
C ASP A 82 -18.98 -4.22 50.01
N GLU A 83 -18.80 -4.84 48.83
CA GLU A 83 -17.55 -4.82 48.11
C GLU A 83 -17.13 -3.36 48.01
N SER A 84 -16.03 -3.04 48.68
CA SER A 84 -15.57 -1.66 48.71
C SER A 84 -15.32 -1.21 47.27
N PRO A 85 -15.40 0.09 46.98
CA PRO A 85 -15.00 0.60 45.66
C PRO A 85 -13.60 0.11 45.24
N VAL A 86 -12.74 -0.14 46.22
CA VAL A 86 -11.39 -0.71 46.02
C VAL A 86 -11.47 -2.15 45.54
N ASP A 87 -12.31 -3.00 46.13
CA ASP A 87 -12.45 -4.41 45.71
C ASP A 87 -13.04 -4.53 44.30
N ASN A 88 -14.02 -3.68 43.98
CA ASN A 88 -14.57 -3.57 42.63
C ASN A 88 -13.51 -3.15 41.60
N LEU A 89 -12.64 -2.20 41.96
CA LEU A 89 -11.53 -1.78 41.12
C LEU A 89 -10.49 -2.89 40.95
N LEU A 90 -10.18 -3.64 42.00
CA LEU A 90 -9.25 -4.78 41.92
C LEU A 90 -9.78 -5.89 41.01
N LYS A 91 -11.06 -6.25 41.13
CA LYS A 91 -11.72 -7.20 40.21
C LYS A 91 -11.71 -6.70 38.77
N ARG A 92 -11.90 -5.40 38.56
CA ARG A 92 -11.84 -4.80 37.23
C ARG A 92 -10.42 -4.84 36.66
N ILE A 93 -9.40 -4.58 37.47
CA ILE A 93 -7.99 -4.68 37.07
C ILE A 93 -7.67 -6.12 36.68
N GLU A 94 -8.04 -7.10 37.51
CA GLU A 94 -7.79 -8.52 37.24
C GLU A 94 -8.44 -8.96 35.92
N ALA A 95 -9.71 -8.61 35.70
CA ALA A 95 -10.41 -8.92 34.45
C ALA A 95 -9.72 -8.30 33.22
N LEU A 96 -9.24 -7.06 33.34
CA LEU A 96 -8.53 -6.36 32.27
C LEU A 96 -7.14 -6.95 32.02
N GLU A 97 -6.44 -7.43 33.05
CA GLU A 97 -5.15 -8.12 32.91
C GLU A 97 -5.30 -9.47 32.21
N GLN A 98 -6.35 -10.23 32.54
CA GLN A 98 -6.67 -11.48 31.85
C GLN A 98 -6.97 -11.25 30.36
N GLU A 99 -7.78 -10.23 30.03
CA GLU A 99 -8.09 -9.88 28.64
C GLU A 99 -6.82 -9.43 27.88
N ARG A 100 -5.98 -8.61 28.52
CA ARG A 100 -4.69 -8.19 27.97
C ARG A 100 -3.82 -9.40 27.62
N ASP A 101 -3.72 -10.37 28.53
CA ASP A 101 -2.87 -11.53 28.34
C ASP A 101 -3.41 -12.49 27.28
N PHE A 102 -4.73 -12.65 27.23
CA PHE A 102 -5.39 -13.36 26.14
C PHE A 102 -5.10 -12.71 24.77
N LEU A 103 -5.20 -11.39 24.67
CA LEU A 103 -4.90 -10.65 23.44
C LEU A 103 -3.42 -10.75 23.08
N ARG A 104 -2.50 -10.67 24.06
CA ARG A 104 -1.06 -10.86 23.83
C ARG A 104 -0.75 -12.26 23.34
N HIS A 105 -1.34 -13.30 23.91
CA HIS A 105 -1.17 -14.68 23.47
C HIS A 105 -1.71 -14.88 22.04
N THR A 106 -2.90 -14.34 21.75
CA THR A 106 -3.51 -14.39 20.42
C THR A 106 -2.63 -13.69 19.38
N LEU A 107 -2.17 -12.47 19.68
CA LEU A 107 -1.27 -11.73 18.80
C LEU A 107 0.09 -12.43 18.64
N ALA A 108 0.65 -13.03 19.70
CA ALA A 108 1.86 -13.84 19.60
C ALA A 108 1.66 -15.07 18.71
N SER A 109 0.48 -15.70 18.76
CA SER A 109 0.15 -16.85 17.93
C SER A 109 -0.08 -16.50 16.44
N VAL A 110 -0.63 -15.31 16.16
CA VAL A 110 -0.93 -14.83 14.80
C VAL A 110 0.31 -14.17 14.17
N CYS A 111 1.01 -13.29 14.89
CA CYS A 111 2.21 -12.59 14.40
C CYS A 111 3.52 -13.38 14.57
N GLY A 112 3.59 -14.36 15.50
CA GLY A 112 4.80 -15.16 15.72
C GLY A 112 5.10 -16.18 14.63
N LYS A 113 4.09 -16.54 13.81
CA LYS A 113 4.23 -17.53 12.73
C LYS A 113 4.99 -17.01 11.51
N GLU A 114 5.16 -15.69 11.36
CA GLU A 114 5.86 -15.11 10.20
C GLU A 114 7.40 -15.07 10.32
N LYS A 115 7.99 -15.45 11.48
CA LYS A 115 9.44 -15.35 11.71
C LYS A 115 10.24 -16.65 11.69
N LYS A 116 9.67 -17.79 11.26
CA LYS A 116 10.41 -19.06 11.15
C LYS A 116 10.30 -19.75 9.78
N LYS A 117 10.58 -19.05 8.68
CA LYS A 117 11.08 -19.70 7.43
C LYS A 117 12.06 -18.80 6.68
N LYS A 118 13.31 -18.75 7.15
CA LYS A 118 14.51 -18.83 6.28
C LYS A 118 15.79 -18.85 7.12
N LYS A 119 16.58 -19.91 6.87
CA LYS A 119 18.02 -20.07 7.11
C LYS A 119 18.43 -20.74 8.43
N LYS A 120 18.56 -22.08 8.39
CA LYS A 120 19.83 -22.77 8.74
C LYS A 120 19.80 -24.22 8.25
N LYS A 121 20.61 -24.53 7.23
CA LYS A 121 21.23 -25.86 7.08
C LYS A 121 22.67 -25.70 7.57
N LYS A 122 23.04 -26.45 8.60
CA LYS A 122 24.34 -27.13 8.78
C LYS A 122 24.31 -27.82 10.15
N ASP A 123 24.65 -29.09 10.13
CA ASP A 123 24.42 -30.15 11.11
C ASP A 123 25.29 -30.09 12.38
N THR A 124 24.78 -30.74 13.46
CA THR A 124 25.43 -31.50 14.57
C THR A 124 26.57 -30.84 15.36
N SER A 125 26.66 -30.83 16.71
CA SER A 125 26.10 -31.66 17.80
C SER A 125 26.44 -31.05 19.18
N SER A 126 25.61 -31.36 20.19
CA SER A 126 25.88 -31.57 21.64
C SER A 126 26.37 -30.46 22.59
N GLU A 127 25.43 -30.03 23.45
CA GLU A 127 25.36 -29.97 24.94
C GLU A 127 26.41 -29.26 25.85
N SER A 128 25.84 -28.70 26.94
CA SER A 128 26.33 -28.26 28.26
C SER A 128 27.04 -26.89 28.46
N ASP A 129 26.29 -25.96 29.05
CA ASP A 129 26.40 -25.44 30.44
C ASP A 129 27.59 -24.59 30.97
N GLU A 130 27.18 -23.60 31.79
CA GLU A 130 27.84 -22.87 32.89
C GLU A 130 28.84 -21.69 32.65
N LEU A 131 28.33 -20.50 33.00
CA LEU A 131 28.85 -19.42 33.87
C LEU A 131 30.36 -19.03 33.94
N ASN A 132 30.54 -17.70 33.80
CA ASN A 132 31.31 -16.78 34.67
C ASN A 132 32.69 -16.23 34.24
N SER A 133 32.83 -14.94 34.59
CA SER A 133 34.01 -14.17 35.01
C SER A 133 35.08 -13.71 34.01
N SER A 134 34.98 -12.40 33.75
CA SER A 134 36.04 -11.38 33.65
C SER A 134 37.44 -11.69 34.21
N SER A 135 38.47 -11.27 33.47
CA SER A 135 39.72 -10.62 33.94
C SER A 135 40.59 -10.33 32.70
N SER A 136 40.92 -9.06 32.39
CA SER A 136 42.22 -8.41 32.67
C SER A 136 43.42 -9.28 32.24
N SER A 137 44.43 -8.84 31.48
CA SER A 137 44.98 -7.50 31.32
C SER A 137 46.20 -7.60 30.39
N SER A 138 46.41 -6.53 29.61
CA SER A 138 47.68 -5.89 29.25
C SER A 138 48.94 -6.70 28.87
N SER A 139 49.50 -6.28 27.73
CA SER A 139 50.93 -5.91 27.52
C SER A 139 51.99 -7.00 27.71
N SER A 140 53.07 -7.13 26.97
CA SER A 140 53.77 -6.38 25.94
C SER A 140 55.11 -7.12 25.83
N SER A 141 55.73 -7.16 24.64
CA SER A 141 57.13 -6.76 24.44
C SER A 141 57.69 -7.30 23.13
N LEU A 142 58.37 -6.36 22.46
CA LEU A 142 59.19 -6.43 21.25
C LEU A 142 60.58 -7.02 21.61
N PRO A 143 61.68 -6.75 20.88
CA PRO A 143 61.99 -6.78 19.43
C PRO A 143 63.29 -7.58 19.15
N SER A 144 63.60 -7.85 17.88
CA SER A 144 64.97 -8.02 17.35
C SER A 144 64.85 -8.11 15.82
N SER A 145 65.67 -7.59 14.92
CA SER A 145 66.87 -6.74 14.91
C SER A 145 67.25 -6.64 13.41
N SER A 146 68.02 -5.61 13.05
CA SER A 146 68.95 -5.59 11.89
C SER A 146 68.43 -5.13 10.52
N LEU A 147 68.66 -3.84 10.26
CA LEU A 147 69.56 -3.27 9.24
C LEU A 147 69.53 -3.77 7.78
N GLU A 148 69.22 -2.79 6.93
CA GLU A 148 69.66 -2.47 5.56
C GLU A 148 69.56 -3.46 4.37
N ASP A 149 69.00 -2.88 3.29
CA ASP A 149 69.30 -3.04 1.86
C ASP A 149 68.60 -4.08 0.95
N GLU A 150 68.29 -3.53 -0.23
CA GLU A 150 68.02 -4.14 -1.53
C GLU A 150 66.61 -4.56 -1.98
N ARG A 151 66.34 -4.19 -3.23
CA ARG A 151 65.05 -4.12 -3.92
C ARG A 151 64.60 -5.51 -4.38
N CYS A 152 63.34 -5.89 -4.15
CA CYS A 152 62.56 -6.60 -5.17
C CYS A 152 61.05 -6.64 -4.91
N SER A 153 60.30 -6.33 -5.97
CA SER A 153 58.87 -6.49 -6.18
C SER A 153 58.25 -7.80 -5.65
N LYS A 154 57.10 -7.72 -4.97
CA LYS A 154 55.91 -8.57 -5.25
C LYS A 154 54.66 -8.16 -4.44
N LYS A 155 53.56 -8.10 -5.19
CA LYS A 155 52.15 -7.83 -4.83
C LYS A 155 51.70 -8.47 -3.51
N LYS A 156 51.09 -7.66 -2.62
CA LYS A 156 49.97 -8.13 -1.77
C LYS A 156 49.06 -6.97 -1.39
N SER A 157 47.84 -7.06 -1.91
CA SER A 157 46.71 -6.16 -1.75
C SER A 157 46.38 -5.85 -0.29
N LYS A 158 46.69 -4.62 0.17
CA LYS A 158 46.09 -4.07 1.39
C LYS A 158 44.70 -3.52 1.05
N LYS A 159 43.70 -4.36 1.32
CA LYS A 159 42.27 -4.03 1.34
C LYS A 159 42.06 -2.89 2.35
N LYS A 160 42.07 -1.64 1.87
CA LYS A 160 41.56 -0.49 2.64
C LYS A 160 40.12 -0.81 3.00
N ARG A 161 39.86 -1.06 4.28
CA ARG A 161 38.51 -1.09 4.87
C ARG A 161 37.95 0.31 4.69
N THR A 162 37.27 0.56 3.58
CA THR A 162 36.29 1.64 3.48
C THR A 162 35.28 1.37 4.59
N GLN A 163 35.31 2.22 5.62
CA GLN A 163 34.21 2.36 6.55
C GLN A 163 32.98 2.64 5.71
N LYS A 164 32.20 1.59 5.46
CA LYS A 164 30.86 1.69 4.90
C LYS A 164 30.06 2.40 5.96
N ASN A 165 30.10 3.73 5.93
CA ASN A 165 29.03 4.56 6.46
C ASN A 165 27.78 3.91 5.91
N ARG A 166 27.04 3.22 6.78
CA ARG A 166 25.64 2.89 6.53
C ARG A 166 24.97 4.26 6.48
N SER A 167 25.09 4.93 5.33
CA SER A 167 24.14 5.94 4.93
C SER A 167 22.79 5.33 5.24
N ARG A 168 21.93 6.09 5.91
CA ARG A 168 20.56 5.71 6.29
C ARG A 168 19.80 5.39 5.00
N SER A 169 20.10 4.23 4.44
CA SER A 169 19.80 3.90 3.07
C SER A 169 18.31 3.66 3.03
N ALA A 170 17.63 4.48 2.25
CA ALA A 170 16.27 4.26 1.85
C ALA A 170 15.25 4.17 3.00
N PHE A 171 15.03 5.28 3.72
CA PHE A 171 13.62 5.59 3.95
C PHE A 171 12.99 5.68 2.56
N SER A 172 12.14 4.71 2.21
CA SER A 172 11.68 4.56 0.84
C SER A 172 11.10 5.90 0.39
N SER A 173 11.58 6.46 -0.72
CA SER A 173 11.11 7.76 -1.23
C SER A 173 9.60 7.82 -1.49
N SER A 174 8.92 6.66 -1.43
CA SER A 174 7.48 6.53 -1.48
C SER A 174 6.77 6.92 -0.18
N ALA A 175 7.44 6.89 0.97
CA ALA A 175 6.85 7.23 2.28
C ALA A 175 6.87 8.74 2.59
N VAL A 176 7.71 9.52 1.90
CA VAL A 176 7.71 10.99 2.02
C VAL A 176 6.51 11.55 1.24
N ARG A 177 5.78 12.53 1.78
CA ARG A 177 4.66 13.18 1.08
C ARG A 177 5.14 13.86 -0.21
N ALA A 178 4.43 13.65 -1.32
CA ALA A 178 4.72 14.33 -2.58
C ALA A 178 4.44 15.83 -2.44
N LYS A 179 5.40 16.67 -2.85
CA LYS A 179 5.28 18.12 -2.76
C LYS A 179 5.18 18.79 -4.14
N CYS A 180 5.74 18.15 -5.17
CA CYS A 180 5.77 18.67 -6.53
C CYS A 180 5.14 17.69 -7.54
N PRO A 181 4.68 18.17 -8.71
CA PRO A 181 4.20 17.33 -9.80
C PRO A 181 5.18 16.22 -10.20
N ASP A 182 6.49 16.50 -10.15
CA ASP A 182 7.52 15.51 -10.45
C ASP A 182 7.55 14.36 -9.44
N ASP A 183 7.26 14.63 -8.17
CA ASP A 183 7.20 13.58 -7.14
C ASP A 183 6.00 12.67 -7.37
N VAL A 184 4.87 13.24 -7.81
CA VAL A 184 3.69 12.49 -8.23
C VAL A 184 4.04 11.58 -9.40
N LEU A 185 4.69 12.11 -10.44
CA LEU A 185 5.11 11.33 -11.60
C LEU A 185 6.05 10.18 -11.21
N LYS A 186 7.07 10.44 -10.38
CA LYS A 186 8.01 9.42 -9.89
C LYS A 186 7.28 8.32 -9.13
N ARG A 187 6.36 8.69 -8.25
CA ARG A 187 5.54 7.75 -7.47
C ARG A 187 4.63 6.92 -8.36
N TYR A 188 3.92 7.56 -9.29
CA TYR A 188 3.04 6.89 -10.25
C TYR A 188 3.80 5.86 -11.08
N LYS A 189 4.95 6.23 -11.65
CA LYS A 189 5.82 5.29 -12.39
C LYS A 189 6.34 4.14 -11.51
N LYS A 190 6.56 4.37 -10.21
CA LYS A 190 6.96 3.31 -9.27
C LYS A 190 5.82 2.31 -9.04
N VAL A 191 4.61 2.80 -8.82
CA VAL A 191 3.39 1.96 -8.68
C VAL A 191 3.09 1.22 -9.97
N LEU A 192 3.18 1.87 -11.13
CA LEU A 192 2.99 1.24 -12.44
C LEU A 192 3.97 0.08 -12.67
N ARG A 193 5.25 0.25 -12.33
CA ARG A 193 6.25 -0.83 -12.40
C ARG A 193 5.96 -1.97 -11.44
N ALA A 194 5.43 -1.68 -10.25
CA ALA A 194 5.03 -2.71 -9.30
C ALA A 194 3.78 -3.46 -9.79
N PHE A 195 2.79 -2.74 -10.34
CA PHE A 195 1.57 -3.31 -10.91
C PHE A 195 1.88 -4.28 -12.05
N LYS A 196 2.76 -3.89 -12.98
CA LYS A 196 3.23 -4.77 -14.06
C LYS A 196 3.92 -6.06 -13.57
N LYS A 197 4.43 -6.09 -12.34
CA LYS A 197 5.08 -7.27 -11.74
C LYS A 197 4.14 -8.11 -10.88
N GLU A 198 3.26 -7.47 -10.13
CA GLU A 198 2.40 -8.14 -9.14
C GLU A 198 1.03 -8.55 -9.73
N GLY A 199 0.59 -7.96 -10.84
CA GLY A 199 -0.71 -8.18 -11.46
C GLY A 199 -1.92 -7.63 -10.69
N SER A 200 -1.75 -7.34 -9.40
CA SER A 200 -2.78 -6.78 -8.52
C SER A 200 -2.44 -5.36 -8.08
N MET A 201 -3.43 -4.47 -8.14
CA MET A 201 -3.31 -3.09 -7.64
C MET A 201 -2.95 -3.08 -6.16
N THR A 202 -3.67 -3.83 -5.31
CA THR A 202 -3.44 -3.88 -3.86
C THR A 202 -2.00 -4.27 -3.53
N ARG A 203 -1.49 -5.35 -4.16
CA ARG A 203 -0.10 -5.79 -3.97
C ARG A 203 0.91 -4.73 -4.43
N ALA A 204 0.64 -4.05 -5.54
CA ALA A 204 1.49 -2.98 -6.04
C ALA A 204 1.56 -1.78 -5.08
N PHE A 205 0.43 -1.35 -4.53
CA PHE A 205 0.36 -0.26 -3.56
C PHE A 205 1.08 -0.61 -2.25
N ILE A 206 0.85 -1.81 -1.71
CA ILE A 206 1.53 -2.29 -0.50
C ILE A 206 3.04 -2.35 -0.72
N LYS A 207 3.50 -2.92 -1.84
CA LYS A 207 4.92 -3.04 -2.17
C LYS A 207 5.63 -1.70 -2.31
N VAL A 208 4.95 -0.70 -2.87
CA VAL A 208 5.49 0.65 -2.99
C VAL A 208 5.35 1.41 -1.68
N GLY A 209 4.37 1.09 -0.82
CA GLY A 209 4.08 1.81 0.40
C GLY A 209 3.38 3.14 0.13
N VAL A 210 2.41 3.15 -0.79
CA VAL A 210 1.64 4.34 -1.17
C VAL A 210 0.16 4.03 -0.96
N ASP A 211 -0.55 4.95 -0.32
CA ASP A 211 -2.00 4.88 -0.17
C ASP A 211 -2.72 5.07 -1.53
N ARG A 212 -3.76 4.26 -1.77
CA ARG A 212 -4.51 4.25 -3.03
C ARG A 212 -5.21 5.59 -3.27
N ASN A 213 -5.84 6.16 -2.25
CA ASN A 213 -6.58 7.41 -2.39
C ASN A 213 -5.60 8.56 -2.71
N THR A 214 -4.48 8.63 -2.00
CA THR A 214 -3.42 9.63 -2.27
C THR A 214 -2.97 9.63 -3.72
N LEU A 215 -2.78 8.44 -4.31
CA LEU A 215 -2.43 8.35 -5.72
C LEU A 215 -3.63 8.71 -6.62
N ALA A 216 -4.85 8.33 -6.26
CA ALA A 216 -6.06 8.65 -7.03
C ALA A 216 -6.32 10.16 -7.15
N LEU A 217 -6.08 10.93 -6.08
CA LEU A 217 -6.25 12.39 -6.07
C LEU A 217 -5.29 13.12 -7.02
N THR A 218 -4.10 12.57 -7.22
CA THR A 218 -3.02 13.22 -7.97
C THR A 218 -2.71 12.51 -9.29
N ALA A 219 -3.40 11.41 -9.60
CA ALA A 219 -3.13 10.58 -10.78
C ALA A 219 -3.22 11.36 -12.09
N VAL A 220 -4.18 12.28 -12.21
CA VAL A 220 -4.39 13.09 -13.42
C VAL A 220 -3.13 13.83 -13.86
N VAL A 221 -2.36 14.35 -12.90
CA VAL A 221 -1.11 15.09 -13.15
C VAL A 221 -0.08 14.20 -13.83
N ALA A 222 0.09 12.97 -13.32
CA ALA A 222 1.02 12.00 -13.91
C ALA A 222 0.51 11.43 -15.23
N GLU A 223 -0.80 11.20 -15.36
CA GLU A 223 -1.42 10.65 -16.57
C GLU A 223 -1.25 11.60 -17.76
N ILE A 224 -1.47 12.91 -17.54
CA ILE A 224 -1.23 13.93 -18.57
C ILE A 224 0.25 13.94 -18.98
N GLN A 225 1.18 13.99 -18.01
CA GLN A 225 2.62 14.02 -18.31
C GLN A 225 3.11 12.80 -19.11
N ILE A 226 2.46 11.63 -18.96
CA ILE A 226 2.81 10.41 -19.69
C ILE A 226 2.21 10.39 -21.09
N ILE A 227 0.98 10.89 -21.26
CA ILE A 227 0.26 10.84 -22.54
C ILE A 227 0.64 12.03 -23.44
N SER A 228 0.63 13.24 -22.88
CA SER A 228 0.92 14.48 -23.60
C SER A 228 1.69 15.45 -22.72
N PRO A 229 3.03 15.38 -22.73
CA PRO A 229 3.87 16.34 -22.00
C PRO A 229 3.74 17.77 -22.57
N GLU A 230 3.39 17.91 -23.85
CA GLU A 230 3.17 19.23 -24.47
C GLU A 230 1.93 19.91 -23.89
N PHE A 231 0.82 19.17 -23.73
CA PHE A 231 -0.35 19.70 -23.06
C PHE A 231 -0.06 20.07 -21.60
N PHE A 232 0.73 19.25 -20.89
CA PHE A 232 1.13 19.58 -19.51
C PHE A 232 1.86 20.92 -19.40
N ARG A 233 2.71 21.27 -20.39
CA ARG A 233 3.42 22.57 -20.42
C ARG A 233 2.51 23.76 -20.71
N SER A 234 1.38 23.54 -21.39
CA SER A 234 0.39 24.59 -21.67
C SER A 234 -0.43 24.97 -20.44
N ILE A 235 -0.56 24.07 -19.46
CA ILE A 235 -1.24 24.35 -18.20
C ILE A 235 -0.35 25.29 -17.37
N PRO A 236 -0.91 26.33 -16.71
CA PRO A 236 -0.14 27.20 -15.82
C PRO A 236 0.64 26.39 -14.78
N GLN A 237 1.94 26.66 -14.68
CA GLN A 237 2.87 25.88 -13.85
C GLN A 237 2.47 25.89 -12.37
N PHE A 238 2.74 24.76 -11.72
CA PHE A 238 2.48 24.59 -10.29
C PHE A 238 3.36 25.52 -9.44
N GLN A 239 2.72 26.32 -8.61
CA GLN A 239 3.36 27.26 -7.70
C GLN A 239 3.17 26.80 -6.24
N PRO A 240 4.16 26.13 -5.62
CA PRO A 240 3.99 25.54 -4.28
C PRO A 240 3.74 26.55 -3.15
N GLN A 241 4.00 27.84 -3.38
CA GLN A 241 3.70 28.92 -2.44
C GLN A 241 2.27 29.47 -2.57
N GLN A 242 1.63 29.25 -3.72
CA GLN A 242 0.34 29.85 -4.06
C GLN A 242 -0.82 28.85 -3.94
N GLU A 243 -0.58 27.58 -4.28
CA GLU A 243 -1.63 26.55 -4.31
C GLU A 243 -1.14 25.22 -3.74
N LYS A 244 -2.08 24.39 -3.28
CA LYS A 244 -1.75 23.01 -2.87
C LYS A 244 -1.65 22.13 -4.11
N LEU A 245 -0.86 21.06 -4.00
CA LEU A 245 -0.73 20.06 -5.06
C LEU A 245 -2.06 19.40 -5.46
N PHE A 246 -2.99 19.32 -4.51
CA PHE A 246 -4.35 18.80 -4.77
C PHE A 246 -5.14 19.77 -5.67
N ASP A 247 -5.14 21.06 -5.35
CA ASP A 247 -5.85 22.08 -6.12
C ASP A 247 -5.29 22.14 -7.55
N PHE A 248 -3.98 22.03 -7.71
CA PHE A 248 -3.34 21.89 -9.02
C PHE A 248 -3.83 20.68 -9.81
N ALA A 249 -4.00 19.52 -9.15
CA ALA A 249 -4.52 18.31 -9.78
C ALA A 249 -5.99 18.50 -10.21
N LEU A 250 -6.80 19.19 -9.40
CA LEU A 250 -8.17 19.52 -9.76
C LEU A 250 -8.22 20.41 -11.00
N ARG A 251 -7.42 21.49 -11.05
CA ARG A 251 -7.29 22.36 -12.25
C ARG A 251 -6.86 21.57 -13.48
N CYS A 252 -5.91 20.64 -13.33
CA CYS A 252 -5.51 19.76 -14.42
C CYS A 252 -6.67 18.89 -14.93
N SER A 253 -7.54 18.43 -14.03
CA SER A 253 -8.70 17.59 -14.39
C SER A 253 -9.79 18.37 -15.14
N GLU A 254 -9.99 19.63 -14.77
CA GLU A 254 -10.96 20.54 -15.40
C GLU A 254 -10.49 20.98 -16.79
N ALA A 255 -9.18 21.23 -16.95
CA ALA A 255 -8.59 21.60 -18.23
C ALA A 255 -8.59 20.47 -19.28
N LEU A 256 -8.87 19.23 -18.90
CA LEU A 256 -8.84 18.08 -19.81
C LEU A 256 -9.93 18.16 -20.89
N THR A 257 -9.49 18.20 -22.14
CA THR A 257 -10.37 18.01 -23.31
C THR A 257 -10.92 16.59 -23.38
N THR A 258 -12.04 16.41 -24.09
CA THR A 258 -12.68 15.11 -24.33
C THR A 258 -11.72 14.13 -25.02
N GLU A 259 -10.96 14.59 -26.00
CA GLU A 259 -9.93 13.79 -26.70
C GLU A 259 -8.82 13.30 -25.76
N MET A 260 -8.39 14.14 -24.81
CA MET A 260 -7.38 13.77 -23.84
C MET A 260 -7.91 12.73 -22.85
N LYS A 261 -9.17 12.88 -22.40
CA LYS A 261 -9.86 11.89 -21.56
C LYS A 261 -9.96 10.53 -22.27
N ALA A 262 -10.26 10.51 -23.57
CA ALA A 262 -10.27 9.30 -24.38
C ALA A 262 -8.86 8.67 -24.50
N SER A 263 -7.84 9.49 -24.74
CA SER A 263 -6.44 9.04 -24.82
C SER A 263 -5.93 8.44 -23.51
N ILE A 264 -6.27 9.07 -22.37
CA ILE A 264 -5.98 8.54 -21.03
C ILE A 264 -6.69 7.20 -20.82
N THR A 265 -7.97 7.10 -21.22
CA THR A 265 -8.74 5.85 -21.10
C THR A 265 -8.14 4.73 -21.93
N SER A 266 -7.71 5.01 -23.17
CA SER A 266 -6.96 4.08 -24.01
C SER A 266 -5.60 3.70 -23.39
N GLY A 267 -4.92 4.67 -22.78
CA GLY A 267 -3.69 4.46 -22.02
C GLY A 267 -3.87 3.49 -20.84
N LYS A 268 -5.01 3.55 -20.15
CA LYS A 268 -5.37 2.62 -19.06
C LYS A 268 -5.63 1.21 -19.60
N LYS A 269 -6.42 1.09 -20.68
CA LYS A 269 -6.73 -0.19 -21.34
C LYS A 269 -5.48 -0.90 -21.87
N SER A 270 -4.56 -0.14 -22.47
CA SER A 270 -3.29 -0.67 -23.01
C SER A 270 -2.22 -0.98 -21.94
N GLY A 271 -2.48 -0.71 -20.66
CA GLY A 271 -1.50 -0.91 -19.58
C GLY A 271 -0.32 0.08 -19.59
N LYS A 272 -0.43 1.17 -20.36
CA LYS A 272 0.50 2.31 -20.30
C LYS A 272 0.30 3.13 -19.02
N LEU A 273 -0.94 3.19 -18.53
CA LEU A 273 -1.35 3.87 -17.30
C LEU A 273 -1.92 2.89 -16.28
N LEU A 274 -2.02 3.31 -15.03
CA LEU A 274 -2.65 2.54 -13.96
C LEU A 274 -4.18 2.55 -14.11
N PRO A 275 -4.87 1.42 -13.89
CA PRO A 275 -6.33 1.37 -13.88
C PRO A 275 -6.87 1.97 -12.56
N ILE A 276 -6.78 3.29 -12.43
CA ILE A 276 -7.26 4.04 -11.26
C ILE A 276 -8.30 5.09 -11.69
N LYS A 277 -9.40 5.17 -10.94
CA LYS A 277 -10.42 6.22 -11.08
C LYS A 277 -10.02 7.42 -10.21
N TYR A 278 -10.30 8.62 -10.68
CA TYR A 278 -10.08 9.84 -9.90
C TYR A 278 -11.08 9.91 -8.74
N LYS A 279 -10.68 10.60 -7.67
CA LYS A 279 -11.50 10.76 -6.46
C LYS A 279 -11.42 12.19 -5.92
N PHE A 280 -11.70 13.19 -6.75
CA PHE A 280 -11.84 14.55 -6.23
C PHE A 280 -13.04 14.58 -5.27
N ARG A 281 -12.84 15.09 -4.05
CA ARG A 281 -13.84 15.18 -2.98
C ARG A 281 -14.07 16.64 -2.65
#